data_AF-A0A379B3K5-F1
#
_entry.id   AF-A0A379B3K5-F1
#
_cell.length_a   1.000
_cell.length_b   1.000
_cell.length_c   1.000
_cell.angle_alpha   90.00
_cell.angle_beta   90.00
_cell.angle_gamma   90.00
#
_symmetry.space_group_name_H-M   'P 1'
#
loop_
_entity.id
_entity.type
_entity.pdbx_description
1 polymer ?
#
loop_
_entity_poly.entity_id
_entity_poly.type
_entity_poly.pdbx_seq_one_letter_code
_entity_poly.pdbx_strand_id
1 'polypeptide(L)'
;MVTHTVIISDRARDNITVYTKEPAFLAIAERNDLKALKYLEEANKAGIYILLGENKRYVGQASNKIYDRLVKHESDESKAWWNQIIFFGREDGHLDKSQTDYLEKKLIEAFKKTDLELDNNTVGNQSYIDKTNKIKADNIWNIVQEIMDEVAHINIFETVVIEDDEMQPQKHYIEFDGHKISGKSYRDNQINFFLFLLKSAKYRPLVEEFCLNGKPTVGHCIGNQPSFRPNGMAYTMQLEENLFLYVNLSTKNLRKSIQHFADEMGVNVVFYWE
;
A
#
# COMPACT_ATOMS: atom_id res chain seq x y z
N MET A 1 26.23 5.62 -16.87
CA MET A 1 25.20 6.27 -16.04
C MET A 1 25.46 5.86 -14.61
N VAL A 2 25.61 6.82 -13.70
CA VAL A 2 25.79 6.53 -12.29
C VAL A 2 24.42 6.63 -11.64
N THR A 3 23.86 5.50 -11.22
CA THR A 3 22.61 5.46 -10.44
C THR A 3 22.98 5.80 -9.00
N HIS A 4 22.64 7.01 -8.55
CA HIS A 4 22.75 7.39 -7.15
C HIS A 4 21.38 7.27 -6.50
N THR A 5 21.07 6.10 -5.95
CA THR A 5 19.87 5.95 -5.11
C THR A 5 20.20 6.51 -3.72
N VAL A 6 19.75 7.73 -3.45
CA VAL A 6 19.79 8.30 -2.10
C VAL A 6 18.46 7.98 -1.42
N ILE A 7 18.50 7.16 -0.37
CA ILE A 7 17.35 6.90 0.49
C ILE A 7 17.45 7.85 1.68
N ILE A 8 16.65 8.92 1.68
CA ILE A 8 16.53 9.82 2.83
C ILE A 8 15.31 9.38 3.65
N SER A 9 15.56 8.63 4.72
CA SER A 9 14.59 8.40 5.78
C SER A 9 15.00 9.23 6.99
N ASP A 10 14.54 10.47 7.10
CA ASP A 10 14.85 11.29 8.26
C ASP A 10 13.66 12.15 8.69
N ARG A 11 12.88 11.60 9.63
CA ARG A 11 12.59 12.19 10.94
C ARG A 11 11.88 11.12 11.77
N ALA A 12 12.25 11.03 13.04
CA ALA A 12 11.80 9.99 13.96
C ALA A 12 10.26 9.76 13.89
N ARG A 13 9.86 8.65 13.25
CA ARG A 13 8.50 8.06 13.10
C ARG A 13 7.75 8.28 11.76
N ASP A 14 8.28 9.01 10.80
CA ASP A 14 7.58 9.22 9.52
C ASP A 14 7.88 8.07 8.53
N ASN A 15 6.85 7.51 7.88
CA ASN A 15 6.98 6.43 6.88
C ASN A 15 7.10 7.02 5.46
N ILE A 16 8.08 7.92 5.29
CA ILE A 16 8.36 8.59 4.03
C ILE A 16 9.62 8.00 3.41
N THR A 17 9.55 7.57 2.16
CA THR A 17 10.70 7.12 1.38
C THR A 17 10.83 7.94 0.12
N VAL A 18 12.02 8.48 -0.14
CA VAL A 18 12.34 9.20 -1.36
C VAL A 18 13.44 8.48 -2.10
N TYR A 19 13.25 8.33 -3.41
CA TYR A 19 14.20 7.79 -4.37
C TYR A 19 14.55 8.88 -5.37
N THR A 20 15.83 9.03 -5.65
CA THR A 20 16.32 9.98 -6.64
C THR A 20 17.06 9.24 -7.74
N LYS A 21 16.74 9.53 -8.99
CA LYS A 21 17.51 9.12 -10.16
C LYS A 21 17.42 10.22 -11.20
N GLU A 22 18.51 10.97 -11.38
CA GLU A 22 18.48 12.18 -12.20
C GLU A 22 17.92 11.93 -13.62
N PRO A 23 17.06 12.84 -14.13
CA PRO A 23 16.62 14.08 -13.49
C PRO A 23 15.32 13.96 -12.67
N ALA A 24 14.89 12.74 -12.29
CA ALA A 24 13.62 12.49 -11.62
C ALA A 24 13.76 12.09 -10.14
N PHE A 25 12.70 12.33 -9.38
CA PHE A 25 12.51 11.74 -8.05
C PHE A 25 11.19 11.00 -7.97
N LEU A 26 11.10 10.07 -7.03
CA LEU A 26 9.90 9.37 -6.62
C LEU A 26 9.82 9.40 -5.09
N ALA A 27 8.70 9.85 -4.55
CA ALA A 27 8.44 9.84 -3.12
C ALA A 27 7.19 9.02 -2.82
N ILE A 28 7.25 8.30 -1.70
CA ILE A 28 6.20 7.43 -1.18
C ILE A 28 5.98 7.83 0.27
N ALA A 29 4.73 8.03 0.65
CA ALA A 29 4.38 8.37 2.01
C ALA A 29 3.01 7.80 2.40
N GLU A 30 2.83 7.59 3.69
CA GLU A 30 1.51 7.32 4.24
C GLU A 30 0.70 8.60 4.39
N ARG A 31 -0.63 8.46 4.36
CA ARG A 31 -1.54 9.55 4.67
C ARG A 31 -1.27 10.25 6.00
N ASN A 32 -0.92 9.48 7.02
CA ASN A 32 -0.65 10.01 8.35
C ASN A 32 0.57 10.95 8.39
N ASP A 33 1.49 10.79 7.44
CA ASP A 33 2.72 11.58 7.33
C ASP A 33 2.55 12.82 6.46
N LEU A 34 1.33 13.13 5.99
CA LEU A 34 1.05 14.28 5.14
C LEU A 34 1.61 15.59 5.73
N LYS A 35 1.52 15.78 7.05
CA LYS A 35 2.04 17.00 7.71
C LYS A 35 3.55 17.14 7.56
N ALA A 36 4.29 16.04 7.55
CA ALA A 36 5.74 16.03 7.41
C ALA A 36 6.16 16.42 5.97
N LEU A 37 5.35 16.09 4.97
CA LEU A 37 5.61 16.45 3.56
C LEU A 37 5.73 17.96 3.32
N LYS A 38 5.19 18.80 4.21
CA LYS A 38 5.39 20.25 4.14
C LYS A 38 6.87 20.65 4.09
N TYR A 39 7.72 19.89 4.78
CA TYR A 39 9.16 20.15 4.91
C TYR A 39 10.00 19.38 3.90
N LEU A 40 9.38 18.53 3.09
CA LEU A 40 10.06 17.75 2.05
C LEU A 40 10.20 18.59 0.80
N GLU A 41 11.42 18.69 0.26
CA GLU A 41 11.71 19.56 -0.89
C GLU A 41 10.92 19.13 -2.12
N GLU A 42 10.87 17.82 -2.36
CA GLU A 42 10.18 17.14 -3.46
C GLU A 42 8.68 17.44 -3.47
N ALA A 43 8.04 17.48 -2.30
CA ALA A 43 6.61 17.80 -2.18
C ALA A 43 6.31 19.29 -2.47
N ASN A 44 7.33 20.14 -2.40
CA ASN A 44 7.25 21.57 -2.73
C ASN A 44 7.64 21.89 -4.18
N LYS A 45 7.77 20.86 -5.05
CA LYS A 45 8.01 20.99 -6.49
C LYS A 45 6.74 20.72 -7.31
N ALA A 46 6.79 21.09 -8.59
CA ALA A 46 5.80 20.70 -9.57
C ALA A 46 5.94 19.20 -9.90
N GLY A 47 4.82 18.54 -10.19
CA GLY A 47 4.84 17.12 -10.52
C GLY A 47 3.46 16.47 -10.54
N ILE A 48 3.49 15.14 -10.46
CA ILE A 48 2.32 14.27 -10.47
C ILE A 48 2.23 13.57 -9.12
N TYR A 49 1.01 13.42 -8.61
CA TYR A 49 0.72 12.63 -7.42
C TYR A 49 -0.40 11.64 -7.70
N ILE A 50 -0.36 10.52 -6.99
CA ILE A 50 -1.31 9.43 -7.07
C ILE A 50 -1.75 9.12 -5.65
N LEU A 51 -3.05 9.27 -5.38
CA LEU A 51 -3.67 8.79 -4.14
C LEU A 51 -4.01 7.32 -4.34
N LEU A 52 -3.64 6.50 -3.36
CA LEU A 52 -3.73 5.05 -3.41
C LEU A 52 -4.53 4.56 -2.21
N GLY A 53 -5.53 3.72 -2.46
CA GLY A 53 -6.24 3.01 -1.41
C GLY A 53 -6.94 1.79 -1.97
N GLU A 54 -6.68 0.62 -1.41
CA GLU A 54 -7.24 -0.67 -1.82
C GLU A 54 -7.32 -0.80 -3.36
N ASN A 55 -8.54 -0.78 -3.92
CA ASN A 55 -8.81 -0.85 -5.36
C ASN A 55 -9.01 0.51 -6.04
N LYS A 56 -9.01 1.61 -5.28
CA LYS A 56 -9.29 2.96 -5.75
C LYS A 56 -8.01 3.76 -5.97
N ARG A 57 -7.99 4.53 -7.06
CA ARG A 57 -6.85 5.35 -7.49
C ARG A 57 -7.34 6.74 -7.87
N TYR A 58 -6.51 7.75 -7.63
CA TYR A 58 -6.71 9.10 -8.14
C TYR A 58 -5.37 9.65 -8.61
N VAL A 59 -5.31 10.13 -9.84
CA VAL A 59 -4.14 10.80 -10.39
C VAL A 59 -4.39 12.30 -10.41
N GLY A 60 -3.43 13.09 -9.95
CA GLY A 60 -3.50 14.54 -10.06
C GLY A 60 -2.16 15.15 -10.39
N GLN A 61 -2.19 16.39 -10.86
CA GLN A 61 -1.00 17.21 -11.06
C GLN A 61 -0.93 18.45 -10.18
N ALA A 62 0.28 18.94 -9.97
CA ALA A 62 0.54 20.25 -9.40
C ALA A 62 1.58 21.01 -10.24
N SER A 63 1.21 22.20 -10.72
CA SER A 63 2.13 23.08 -11.47
C SER A 63 3.08 23.89 -10.59
N ASN A 64 2.92 23.83 -9.26
CA ASN A 64 3.78 24.56 -8.32
C ASN A 64 4.20 23.67 -7.16
N LYS A 65 3.26 23.29 -6.29
CA LYS A 65 3.53 22.44 -5.12
C LYS A 65 2.55 21.28 -5.06
N ILE A 66 3.06 20.06 -5.05
CA ILE A 66 2.27 18.85 -4.83
C ILE A 66 1.59 18.90 -3.45
N TYR A 67 2.30 19.36 -2.43
CA TYR A 67 1.79 19.48 -1.05
C TYR A 67 0.45 20.24 -0.96
N ASP A 68 0.33 21.38 -1.65
CA ASP A 68 -0.90 22.20 -1.61
C ASP A 68 -2.12 21.44 -2.17
N ARG A 69 -1.90 20.55 -3.16
CA ARG A 69 -2.95 19.68 -3.70
C ARG A 69 -3.31 18.55 -2.74
N LEU A 70 -2.31 17.95 -2.09
CA LEU A 70 -2.54 16.88 -1.12
C LEU A 70 -3.32 17.38 0.11
N VAL A 71 -2.99 18.56 0.65
CA VAL A 71 -3.74 19.19 1.76
C VAL A 71 -5.19 19.45 1.38
N LYS A 72 -5.46 19.83 0.13
CA LYS A 72 -6.82 20.01 -0.36
C LYS A 72 -7.59 18.69 -0.36
N HIS A 73 -6.98 17.59 -0.80
CA HIS A 73 -7.61 16.27 -0.79
C HIS A 73 -7.80 15.72 0.63
N GLU A 74 -6.89 16.01 1.56
CA GLU A 74 -7.07 15.63 2.97
C GLU A 74 -8.31 16.27 3.60
N SER A 75 -8.65 17.48 3.15
CA SER A 75 -9.81 18.23 3.64
C SER A 75 -11.12 17.84 2.95
N ASP A 76 -11.07 16.96 1.94
CA ASP A 76 -12.23 16.51 1.16
C ASP A 76 -12.69 15.14 1.67
N GLU A 77 -13.82 15.09 2.37
CA GLU A 77 -14.38 13.84 2.91
C GLU A 77 -14.66 12.79 1.84
N SER A 78 -14.97 13.21 0.59
CA SER A 78 -15.17 12.27 -0.53
C SER A 78 -13.87 11.55 -0.93
N LYS A 79 -12.72 12.05 -0.48
CA LYS A 79 -11.39 11.48 -0.67
C LYS A 79 -10.85 10.84 0.61
N ALA A 80 -11.67 10.53 1.61
CA ALA A 80 -11.19 9.88 2.83
C ALA A 80 -10.70 8.42 2.63
N TRP A 81 -10.79 7.85 1.43
CA TRP A 81 -10.49 6.46 1.12
C TRP A 81 -9.00 6.15 0.92
N TRP A 82 -8.15 7.13 0.60
CA TRP A 82 -6.74 6.87 0.34
C TRP A 82 -5.96 6.69 1.66
N ASN A 83 -4.94 5.83 1.60
CA ASN A 83 -4.08 5.51 2.73
C ASN A 83 -2.59 5.68 2.41
N GLN A 84 -2.22 5.64 1.13
CA GLN A 84 -0.87 5.84 0.62
C GLN A 84 -0.87 6.89 -0.47
N ILE A 85 0.27 7.56 -0.63
CA ILE A 85 0.53 8.49 -1.72
C ILE A 85 1.86 8.18 -2.35
N ILE A 86 1.85 8.23 -3.68
CA ILE A 86 3.05 8.24 -4.51
C ILE A 86 3.06 9.54 -5.28
N PHE A 87 4.18 10.24 -5.31
CA PHE A 87 4.34 11.41 -6.15
C PHE A 87 5.75 11.52 -6.72
N PHE A 88 5.85 12.13 -7.88
CA PHE A 88 7.09 12.22 -8.62
C PHE A 88 7.15 13.50 -9.43
N GLY A 89 8.36 13.90 -9.78
CA GLY A 89 8.62 15.09 -10.55
C GLY A 89 10.07 15.14 -11.01
N ARG A 90 10.51 16.34 -11.36
CA ARG A 90 11.92 16.61 -11.66
C ARG A 90 12.63 17.14 -10.44
N GLU A 91 13.87 16.73 -10.27
CA GLU A 91 14.75 17.22 -9.20
C GLU A 91 14.95 18.74 -9.26
N ASP A 92 15.06 19.30 -10.46
CA ASP A 92 15.15 20.75 -10.67
C ASP A 92 13.80 21.49 -10.58
N GLY A 93 12.70 20.78 -10.31
CA GLY A 93 11.35 21.35 -10.22
C GLY A 93 10.76 21.85 -11.54
N HIS A 94 11.48 21.71 -12.67
CA HIS A 94 11.08 22.28 -13.96
C HIS A 94 10.21 21.32 -14.78
N LEU A 95 9.02 21.01 -14.28
CA LEU A 95 7.96 20.36 -15.07
C LEU A 95 6.96 21.43 -15.51
N ASP A 96 6.88 21.71 -16.81
CA ASP A 96 5.93 22.71 -17.30
C ASP A 96 4.48 22.18 -17.33
N LYS A 97 3.51 23.08 -17.50
CA LYS A 97 2.09 22.72 -17.50
C LYS A 97 1.71 21.71 -18.59
N SER A 98 2.33 21.82 -19.77
CA SER A 98 2.06 20.88 -20.86
C SER A 98 2.54 19.47 -20.51
N GLN A 99 3.68 19.36 -19.83
CA GLN A 99 4.24 18.11 -19.35
C GLN A 99 3.42 17.52 -18.20
N THR A 100 2.99 18.33 -17.22
CA THR A 100 2.12 17.86 -16.13
C THR A 100 0.79 17.34 -16.66
N ASP A 101 0.15 18.10 -17.56
CA ASP A 101 -1.14 17.72 -18.14
C ASP A 101 -0.99 16.45 -19.01
N TYR A 102 0.11 16.33 -19.76
CA TYR A 102 0.41 15.14 -20.55
C TYR A 102 0.60 13.89 -19.69
N LEU A 103 1.39 13.98 -18.61
CA LEU A 103 1.66 12.85 -17.72
C LEU A 103 0.42 12.43 -16.91
N GLU A 104 -0.35 13.39 -16.39
CA GLU A 104 -1.62 13.11 -15.71
C GLU A 104 -2.55 12.33 -16.64
N LYS A 105 -2.74 12.81 -17.88
CA LYS A 105 -3.58 12.13 -18.87
C LYS A 105 -3.06 10.74 -19.21
N LYS A 106 -1.75 10.59 -19.44
CA LYS A 106 -1.11 9.30 -19.75
C LYS A 106 -1.37 8.27 -18.65
N LEU A 107 -1.28 8.68 -17.39
CA LEU A 107 -1.52 7.81 -16.24
C LEU A 107 -3.00 7.48 -16.06
N ILE A 108 -3.89 8.46 -16.21
CA ILE A 108 -5.36 8.23 -16.22
C ILE A 108 -5.72 7.19 -17.29
N GLU A 109 -5.16 7.30 -18.49
CA GLU A 109 -5.38 6.34 -19.57
C GLU A 109 -4.77 4.96 -19.29
N ALA A 110 -3.66 4.89 -18.55
CA ALA A 110 -3.07 3.63 -18.12
C ALA A 110 -3.96 2.93 -17.07
N PHE A 111 -4.42 3.65 -16.04
CA PHE A 111 -5.31 3.10 -15.01
C PHE A 111 -6.67 2.63 -15.57
N LYS A 112 -7.21 3.33 -16.57
CA LYS A 112 -8.45 2.91 -17.26
C LYS A 112 -8.36 1.54 -17.96
N LYS A 113 -7.16 0.99 -18.14
CA LYS A 113 -6.94 -0.34 -18.73
C LYS A 113 -6.82 -1.45 -17.66
N THR A 114 -6.94 -1.08 -16.39
CA THR A 114 -6.90 -2.01 -15.24
C THR A 114 -8.29 -2.14 -14.63
N ASP A 115 -8.48 -3.10 -13.73
CA ASP A 115 -9.73 -3.29 -12.98
C ASP A 115 -9.82 -2.36 -11.74
N LEU A 116 -8.87 -1.44 -11.56
CA LEU A 116 -8.88 -0.49 -10.45
C LEU A 116 -9.93 0.61 -10.68
N GLU A 117 -10.61 1.03 -9.62
CA GLU A 117 -11.55 2.15 -9.64
C GLU A 117 -10.78 3.48 -9.73
N LEU A 118 -10.98 4.22 -10.82
CA LEU A 118 -10.37 5.54 -10.99
C LEU A 118 -11.35 6.66 -10.59
N ASP A 119 -11.02 7.40 -9.53
CA ASP A 119 -11.86 8.46 -8.94
C ASP A 119 -11.67 9.85 -9.59
N ASN A 120 -11.08 9.87 -10.78
CA ASN A 120 -10.87 11.09 -11.55
C ASN A 120 -12.21 11.52 -12.17
N ASN A 121 -12.79 12.59 -11.65
CA ASN A 121 -14.02 13.20 -12.20
C ASN A 121 -13.82 13.88 -13.57
N THR A 122 -12.59 13.94 -14.08
CA THR A 122 -12.24 14.56 -15.36
C THR A 122 -11.25 13.68 -16.12
N VAL A 123 -11.16 13.88 -17.44
CA VAL A 123 -10.19 13.19 -18.31
C VAL A 123 -8.77 13.80 -18.25
N GLY A 124 -8.51 14.69 -17.29
CA GLY A 124 -7.31 15.51 -17.21
C GLY A 124 -7.42 16.77 -18.09
N ASN A 125 -6.52 17.73 -17.85
CA ASN A 125 -6.42 18.93 -18.69
C ASN A 125 -5.75 18.63 -20.02
N GLN A 126 -6.08 19.41 -21.06
CA GLN A 126 -5.45 19.28 -22.36
C GLN A 126 -4.70 20.57 -22.72
N SER A 127 -3.38 20.52 -22.59
CA SER A 127 -2.47 21.54 -23.10
C SER A 127 -1.78 21.03 -24.37
N TYR A 128 -1.46 21.94 -25.29
CA TYR A 128 -0.58 21.61 -26.41
C TYR A 128 0.81 21.29 -25.88
N ILE A 129 1.39 20.19 -26.33
CA ILE A 129 2.74 19.77 -25.99
C ILE A 129 3.50 19.47 -27.28
N ASP A 130 4.67 20.08 -27.45
CA ASP A 130 5.53 19.80 -28.58
C ASP A 130 6.27 18.46 -28.40
N LYS A 131 6.88 17.98 -29.50
CA LYS A 131 7.57 16.68 -29.53
C LYS A 131 8.72 16.59 -28.51
N THR A 132 9.45 17.68 -28.30
CA THR A 132 10.61 17.70 -27.39
C THR A 132 10.14 17.61 -25.94
N ASN A 133 9.14 18.40 -25.57
CA ASN A 133 8.59 18.37 -24.20
C ASN A 133 7.89 17.05 -23.89
N LYS A 134 7.25 16.42 -24.88
CA LYS A 134 6.69 15.07 -24.75
C LYS A 134 7.78 14.03 -24.46
N ILE A 135 8.88 14.03 -25.23
CA ILE A 135 10.02 13.11 -25.00
C ILE A 135 10.61 13.31 -23.61
N LYS A 136 10.76 14.55 -23.16
CA LYS A 136 11.25 14.85 -21.80
C LYS A 136 10.32 14.30 -20.73
N ALA A 137 9.02 14.49 -20.87
CA ALA A 137 8.02 13.96 -19.94
C ALA A 137 8.03 12.43 -19.92
N ASP A 138 8.09 11.78 -21.10
CA ASP A 138 8.21 10.33 -21.21
C ASP A 138 9.47 9.81 -20.52
N ASN A 139 10.60 10.51 -20.64
CA ASN A 139 11.84 10.14 -19.96
C ASN A 139 11.71 10.19 -18.43
N ILE A 140 11.03 11.21 -17.87
CA ILE A 140 10.73 11.28 -16.44
C ILE A 140 9.92 10.07 -16.00
N TRP A 141 8.85 9.76 -16.74
CA TRP A 141 8.00 8.62 -16.41
C TRP A 141 8.76 7.29 -16.48
N ASN A 142 9.59 7.08 -17.51
CA ASN A 142 10.37 5.84 -17.65
C ASN A 142 11.33 5.65 -16.48
N ILE A 143 11.98 6.72 -16.02
CA ILE A 143 12.86 6.67 -14.84
C ILE A 143 12.06 6.32 -13.59
N VAL A 144 10.87 6.92 -13.41
CA VAL A 144 9.98 6.63 -12.28
C VAL A 144 9.51 5.17 -12.31
N GLN A 145 9.17 4.64 -13.48
CA GLN A 145 8.84 3.21 -13.63
C GLN A 145 10.00 2.31 -13.25
N GLU A 146 11.21 2.63 -13.71
CA GLU A 146 12.41 1.86 -13.36
C GLU A 146 12.66 1.87 -11.84
N ILE A 147 12.52 3.02 -11.18
CA ILE A 147 12.63 3.09 -9.71
C ILE A 147 11.55 2.21 -9.06
N MET A 148 10.30 2.30 -9.51
CA MET A 148 9.20 1.51 -8.96
C MET A 148 9.45 0.01 -9.12
N ASP A 149 9.89 -0.45 -10.29
CA ASP A 149 10.03 -1.86 -10.60
C ASP A 149 11.31 -2.46 -10.01
N GLU A 150 12.46 -1.80 -10.22
CA GLU A 150 13.78 -2.35 -9.91
C GLU A 150 14.25 -2.05 -8.48
N VAL A 151 13.81 -0.95 -7.88
CA VAL A 151 14.29 -0.50 -6.56
C VAL A 151 13.23 -0.64 -5.48
N ALA A 152 12.04 -0.08 -5.72
CA ALA A 152 10.97 -0.07 -4.73
C ALA A 152 10.14 -1.38 -4.75
N HIS A 153 10.19 -2.12 -5.85
CA HIS A 153 9.37 -3.31 -6.12
C HIS A 153 7.86 -3.06 -5.92
N ILE A 154 7.37 -1.96 -6.49
CA ILE A 154 5.99 -1.50 -6.39
C ILE A 154 5.33 -1.57 -7.76
N ASN A 155 4.24 -2.31 -7.84
CA ASN A 155 3.34 -2.24 -8.97
C ASN A 155 2.07 -1.46 -8.57
N ILE A 156 1.96 -0.21 -9.04
CA ILE A 156 0.79 0.65 -8.79
C ILE A 156 -0.45 0.24 -9.58
N PHE A 157 -0.28 -0.59 -10.61
CA PHE A 157 -1.32 -1.14 -11.48
C PHE A 157 -1.73 -2.56 -11.08
N GLU A 158 -1.12 -3.13 -10.02
CA GLU A 158 -1.49 -4.43 -9.48
C GLU A 158 -2.96 -4.38 -9.04
N THR A 159 -3.76 -5.28 -9.61
CA THR A 159 -5.10 -5.59 -9.13
C THR A 159 -5.00 -6.77 -8.19
N VAL A 160 -5.91 -6.86 -7.23
CA VAL A 160 -5.97 -8.03 -6.36
C VAL A 160 -6.52 -9.20 -7.17
N VAL A 161 -5.65 -9.93 -7.87
CA VAL A 161 -5.94 -11.32 -8.22
C VAL A 161 -5.42 -12.12 -7.04
N ILE A 162 -6.30 -12.36 -6.06
CA ILE A 162 -6.00 -13.34 -5.03
C ILE A 162 -6.03 -14.70 -5.74
N GLU A 163 -4.90 -15.11 -6.30
CA GLU A 163 -4.65 -16.52 -6.62
C GLU A 163 -4.53 -17.25 -5.28
N ASP A 164 -5.67 -17.57 -4.71
CA ASP A 164 -5.73 -18.60 -3.69
C ASP A 164 -5.60 -19.92 -4.42
N ASP A 165 -4.49 -20.61 -4.22
CA ASP A 165 -4.39 -22.02 -4.57
C ASP A 165 -5.58 -22.73 -3.90
N GLU A 166 -6.52 -23.21 -4.70
CA GLU A 166 -7.70 -23.90 -4.18
C GLU A 166 -7.24 -25.13 -3.38
N MET A 167 -7.48 -25.10 -2.07
CA MET A 167 -7.11 -26.19 -1.18
C MET A 167 -8.23 -27.21 -1.03
N GLN A 168 -7.86 -28.48 -0.89
CA GLN A 168 -8.78 -29.50 -0.41
C GLN A 168 -8.97 -29.36 1.11
N PRO A 169 -10.13 -28.90 1.61
CA PRO A 169 -10.32 -28.54 3.02
C PRO A 169 -10.14 -29.72 3.98
N GLN A 170 -10.35 -30.94 3.49
CA GLN A 170 -10.20 -32.17 4.28
C GLN A 170 -8.74 -32.55 4.58
N LYS A 171 -7.79 -32.06 3.78
CA LYS A 171 -6.36 -32.37 3.94
C LYS A 171 -5.59 -31.28 4.67
N HIS A 172 -6.10 -30.05 4.66
CA HIS A 172 -5.35 -28.90 5.15
C HIS A 172 -6.16 -28.03 6.13
N TYR A 173 -5.93 -28.24 7.43
CA TYR A 173 -6.67 -27.58 8.50
C TYR A 173 -5.80 -27.31 9.74
N ILE A 174 -6.29 -26.43 10.61
CA ILE A 174 -5.75 -26.23 11.95
C ILE A 174 -6.61 -27.02 12.93
N GLU A 175 -5.97 -27.82 13.78
CA GLU A 175 -6.63 -28.43 14.92
C GLU A 175 -6.34 -27.63 16.19
N PHE A 176 -7.40 -27.22 16.87
CA PHE A 176 -7.33 -26.42 18.08
C PHE A 176 -8.46 -26.81 19.03
N ASP A 177 -8.12 -27.23 20.24
CA ASP A 177 -9.08 -27.63 21.29
C ASP A 177 -10.15 -28.63 20.77
N GLY A 178 -9.72 -29.64 20.01
CA GLY A 178 -10.58 -30.65 19.40
C GLY A 178 -11.40 -30.19 18.18
N HIS A 179 -11.28 -28.92 17.77
CA HIS A 179 -11.96 -28.37 16.60
C HIS A 179 -11.04 -28.36 15.38
N LYS A 180 -11.59 -28.69 14.21
CA LYS A 180 -10.92 -28.56 12.92
C LYS A 180 -11.36 -27.29 12.22
N ILE A 181 -10.42 -26.39 11.98
CA ILE A 181 -10.64 -25.06 11.39
C ILE A 181 -10.01 -25.07 10.00
N SER A 182 -10.82 -24.81 8.97
CA SER A 182 -10.39 -24.78 7.57
C SER A 182 -11.15 -23.73 6.77
N GLY A 183 -10.67 -23.45 5.56
CA GLY A 183 -11.15 -22.45 4.61
C GLY A 183 -10.67 -22.81 3.19
N LYS A 184 -10.82 -21.89 2.24
CA LYS A 184 -10.52 -22.18 0.81
C LYS A 184 -9.02 -22.11 0.49
N SER A 185 -8.26 -21.46 1.35
CA SER A 185 -6.81 -21.24 1.23
C SER A 185 -6.11 -21.25 2.60
N TYR A 186 -4.78 -21.26 2.62
CA TYR A 186 -4.00 -21.17 3.86
C TYR A 186 -4.26 -19.85 4.59
N ARG A 187 -4.49 -18.78 3.82
CA ARG A 187 -4.89 -17.47 4.34
C ARG A 187 -6.26 -17.54 4.98
N ASP A 188 -7.24 -18.15 4.32
CA ASP A 188 -8.57 -18.36 4.90
C ASP A 188 -8.50 -19.19 6.17
N ASN A 189 -7.63 -20.21 6.24
CA ASN A 189 -7.48 -20.98 7.47
C ASN A 189 -6.98 -20.09 8.64
N GLN A 190 -6.04 -19.17 8.39
CA GLN A 190 -5.58 -18.20 9.39
C GLN A 190 -6.72 -17.27 9.81
N ILE A 191 -7.47 -16.72 8.86
CA ILE A 191 -8.61 -15.84 9.13
C ILE A 191 -9.66 -16.58 9.98
N ASN A 192 -10.05 -17.79 9.56
CA ASN A 192 -11.04 -18.61 10.25
C ASN A 192 -10.58 -19.02 11.65
N PHE A 193 -9.28 -19.22 11.86
CA PHE A 193 -8.72 -19.49 13.18
C PHE A 193 -8.94 -18.32 14.14
N PHE A 194 -8.56 -17.09 13.77
CA PHE A 194 -8.77 -15.93 14.63
C PHE A 194 -10.26 -15.61 14.81
N LEU A 195 -11.08 -15.74 13.77
CA LEU A 195 -12.54 -15.61 13.90
C LEU A 195 -13.16 -16.65 14.84
N PHE A 196 -12.64 -17.88 14.85
CA PHE A 196 -13.06 -18.91 15.79
C PHE A 196 -12.74 -18.51 17.25
N LEU A 197 -11.52 -18.02 17.50
CA LEU A 197 -11.12 -17.58 18.84
C LEU A 197 -11.98 -16.41 19.34
N LEU A 198 -12.25 -15.42 18.48
CA LEU A 198 -13.07 -14.25 18.82
C LEU A 198 -14.52 -14.61 19.14
N LYS A 199 -15.07 -15.68 18.57
CA LYS A 199 -16.43 -16.15 18.90
C LYS A 199 -16.53 -16.82 20.26
N SER A 200 -15.41 -17.25 20.83
CA SER A 200 -15.38 -17.95 22.12
C SER A 200 -15.06 -16.99 23.26
N ALA A 201 -15.94 -16.93 24.27
CA ALA A 201 -15.69 -16.14 25.48
C ALA A 201 -14.41 -16.58 26.23
N LYS A 202 -13.97 -17.84 26.05
CA LYS A 202 -12.74 -18.37 26.63
C LYS A 202 -11.48 -17.84 25.93
N TYR A 203 -11.53 -17.67 24.61
CA TYR A 203 -10.33 -17.39 23.80
C TYR A 203 -10.22 -15.95 23.32
N ARG A 204 -11.34 -15.22 23.25
CA ARG A 204 -11.35 -13.81 22.88
C ARG A 204 -10.37 -12.96 23.71
N PRO A 205 -10.30 -13.07 25.05
CA PRO A 205 -9.36 -12.27 25.83
C PRO A 205 -7.90 -12.46 25.42
N LEU A 206 -7.52 -13.65 24.95
CA LEU A 206 -6.16 -13.93 24.46
C LEU A 206 -5.86 -13.19 23.16
N VAL A 207 -6.83 -13.10 22.25
CA VAL A 207 -6.66 -12.34 21.00
C VAL A 207 -6.58 -10.84 21.28
N GLU A 208 -7.39 -10.36 22.23
CA GLU A 208 -7.40 -8.95 22.65
C GLU A 208 -6.10 -8.57 23.37
N GLU A 209 -5.58 -9.44 24.24
CA GLU A 209 -4.28 -9.25 24.93
C GLU A 209 -3.10 -9.31 23.97
N PHE A 210 -3.14 -10.23 23.00
CA PHE A 210 -2.14 -10.30 21.94
C PHE A 210 -2.26 -9.14 20.94
N CYS A 211 -3.33 -8.35 20.93
CA CYS A 211 -3.48 -7.28 19.94
C CYS A 211 -2.47 -6.14 20.18
N LEU A 212 -1.65 -5.81 19.17
CA LEU A 212 -0.79 -4.64 19.24
C LEU A 212 -1.61 -3.35 19.28
N ASN A 213 -1.20 -2.43 20.14
CA ASN A 213 -1.60 -1.04 20.05
C ASN A 213 -0.84 -0.34 18.91
N GLY A 214 -1.23 -0.66 17.69
CA GLY A 214 -0.65 -0.19 16.45
C GLY A 214 -0.90 -1.15 15.30
N LYS A 215 -0.06 -1.05 14.28
CA LYS A 215 -0.12 -1.87 13.08
C LYS A 215 0.39 -3.29 13.34
N PRO A 216 -0.30 -4.34 12.88
CA PRO A 216 0.26 -5.68 12.88
C PRO A 216 1.43 -5.78 11.91
N THR A 217 2.32 -6.73 12.17
CA THR A 217 3.55 -6.99 11.42
C THR A 217 3.67 -8.47 11.07
N VAL A 218 4.69 -8.81 10.29
CA VAL A 218 5.01 -10.22 9.98
C VAL A 218 5.34 -11.03 11.24
N GLY A 219 5.96 -10.41 12.23
CA GLY A 219 6.29 -11.05 13.51
C GLY A 219 5.12 -11.08 14.49
N HIS A 220 4.15 -10.19 14.32
CA HIS A 220 3.04 -10.02 15.25
C HIS A 220 1.74 -9.70 14.51
N CYS A 221 0.94 -10.73 14.24
CA CYS A 221 -0.07 -10.67 13.19
C CYS A 221 -1.37 -9.95 13.55
N ILE A 222 -1.61 -9.56 14.81
CA ILE A 222 -2.82 -8.84 15.23
C ILE A 222 -2.46 -7.44 15.72
N GLY A 223 -3.23 -6.44 15.29
CA GLY A 223 -3.09 -5.06 15.74
C GLY A 223 -4.40 -4.29 15.61
N ASN A 224 -4.47 -3.12 16.24
CA ASN A 224 -5.67 -2.27 16.26
C ASN A 224 -5.72 -1.23 15.14
N GLN A 225 -4.69 -1.16 14.30
CA GLN A 225 -4.65 -0.32 13.10
C GLN A 225 -4.37 -1.16 11.85
N PRO A 226 -4.91 -0.78 10.68
CA PRO A 226 -4.61 -1.47 9.44
C PRO A 226 -3.17 -1.19 8.96
N SER A 227 -2.61 -2.13 8.21
CA SER A 227 -1.33 -1.98 7.50
C SER A 227 -1.57 -2.00 6.00
N PHE A 228 -0.87 -1.16 5.25
CA PHE A 228 -1.02 -1.05 3.79
C PHE A 228 0.32 -1.24 3.07
N ARG A 229 0.25 -1.84 1.89
CA ARG A 229 1.33 -1.92 0.91
C ARG A 229 1.66 -0.54 0.39
N PRO A 230 2.89 -0.28 -0.11
CA PRO A 230 3.22 0.98 -0.77
C PRO A 230 2.32 1.32 -1.97
N ASN A 231 1.70 0.33 -2.63
CA ASN A 231 0.72 0.56 -3.70
C ASN A 231 -0.71 0.85 -3.20
N GLY A 232 -0.93 0.98 -1.89
CA GLY A 232 -2.20 1.30 -1.23
C GLY A 232 -3.10 0.11 -0.90
N MET A 233 -2.75 -1.10 -1.33
CA MET A 233 -3.50 -2.32 -0.99
C MET A 233 -3.33 -2.67 0.49
N ALA A 234 -4.32 -3.31 1.12
CA ALA A 234 -4.18 -3.73 2.52
C ALA A 234 -3.23 -4.93 2.66
N TYR A 235 -2.30 -4.88 3.61
CA TYR A 235 -1.60 -6.07 4.13
C TYR A 235 -2.48 -6.85 5.12
N THR A 236 -3.53 -6.21 5.62
CA THR A 236 -4.38 -6.71 6.70
C THR A 236 -5.81 -6.98 6.26
N MET A 237 -6.42 -7.98 6.88
CA MET A 237 -7.87 -8.23 6.85
C MET A 237 -8.47 -7.71 8.16
N GLN A 238 -9.54 -6.90 8.09
CA GLN A 238 -10.29 -6.52 9.28
C GLN A 238 -11.15 -7.69 9.76
N LEU A 239 -10.97 -8.11 11.01
CA LEU A 239 -11.74 -9.20 11.62
C LEU A 239 -12.97 -8.64 12.35
N GLU A 240 -12.78 -7.59 13.14
CA GLU A 240 -13.81 -6.84 13.88
C GLU A 240 -13.43 -5.35 13.93
N GLU A 241 -14.25 -4.50 14.56
CA GLU A 241 -13.90 -3.09 14.78
C GLU A 241 -12.59 -2.99 15.58
N ASN A 242 -11.62 -2.21 15.09
CA ASN A 242 -10.29 -2.04 15.69
C ASN A 242 -9.49 -3.35 15.88
N LEU A 243 -9.71 -4.36 15.02
CA LEU A 243 -8.95 -5.60 15.03
C LEU A 243 -8.58 -6.05 13.62
N PHE A 244 -7.28 -5.97 13.30
CA PHE A 244 -6.73 -6.23 11.98
C PHE A 244 -5.71 -7.37 12.03
N LEU A 245 -5.89 -8.35 11.14
CA LEU A 245 -5.01 -9.50 10.98
C LEU A 245 -4.09 -9.30 9.77
N TYR A 246 -2.79 -9.47 9.94
CA TYR A 246 -1.81 -9.45 8.86
C TYR A 246 -1.89 -10.77 8.06
N VAL A 247 -2.35 -10.68 6.81
CA VAL A 247 -2.69 -11.84 5.96
C VAL A 247 -1.80 -11.98 4.72
N ASN A 248 -0.93 -11.00 4.45
CA ASN A 248 -0.05 -11.03 3.31
C ASN A 248 1.29 -11.72 3.62
N LEU A 249 1.24 -13.02 3.85
CA LEU A 249 2.39 -13.84 4.22
C LEU A 249 2.47 -15.07 3.31
N SER A 250 3.68 -15.59 3.11
CA SER A 250 3.85 -16.93 2.55
C SER A 250 3.22 -17.99 3.46
N THR A 251 2.86 -19.16 2.93
CA THR A 251 2.29 -20.27 3.72
C THR A 251 3.11 -20.60 4.97
N LYS A 252 4.44 -20.62 4.83
CA LYS A 252 5.37 -20.83 5.95
C LYS A 252 5.25 -19.74 7.02
N ASN A 253 5.12 -18.48 6.61
CA ASN A 253 5.01 -17.35 7.54
C ASN A 253 3.60 -17.25 8.16
N LEU A 254 2.54 -17.62 7.44
CA LEU A 254 1.19 -17.75 8.00
C LEU A 254 1.20 -18.73 9.18
N ARG A 255 1.77 -19.93 8.98
CA ARG A 255 1.90 -20.94 10.06
C ARG A 255 2.70 -20.41 11.24
N LYS A 256 3.86 -19.78 10.99
CA LYS A 256 4.68 -19.17 12.04
C LYS A 256 3.92 -18.11 12.84
N SER A 257 3.10 -17.28 12.17
CA SER A 257 2.33 -16.23 12.86
C SER A 257 1.30 -16.80 13.83
N ILE A 258 0.62 -17.89 13.46
CA ILE A 258 -0.35 -18.57 14.33
C ILE A 258 0.38 -19.28 15.48
N GLN A 259 1.52 -19.94 15.19
CA GLN A 259 2.33 -20.58 16.23
C GLN A 259 2.85 -19.55 17.23
N HIS A 260 3.32 -18.39 16.77
CA HIS A 260 3.76 -17.31 17.64
C HIS A 260 2.65 -16.83 18.58
N PHE A 261 1.43 -16.62 18.07
CA PHE A 261 0.26 -16.34 18.92
C PHE A 261 0.04 -17.44 19.96
N ALA A 262 0.09 -18.70 19.52
CA ALA A 262 -0.18 -19.85 20.38
C ALA A 262 0.85 -19.97 21.51
N ASP A 263 2.12 -19.76 21.19
CA ASP A 263 3.23 -19.80 22.14
C ASP A 263 3.12 -18.67 23.18
N GLU A 264 2.86 -17.43 22.74
CA GLU A 264 2.72 -16.26 23.62
C GLU A 264 1.51 -16.39 24.56
N MET A 265 0.38 -16.90 24.05
CA MET A 265 -0.85 -17.05 24.83
C MET A 265 -0.95 -18.38 25.57
N GLY A 266 0.06 -19.24 25.48
CA GLY A 266 0.12 -20.53 26.18
C GLY A 266 -0.95 -21.53 25.73
N VAL A 267 -1.35 -21.50 24.46
CA VAL A 267 -2.32 -22.44 23.87
C VAL A 267 -1.65 -23.40 22.90
N ASN A 268 -2.22 -24.60 22.74
CA ASN A 268 -1.67 -25.60 21.82
C ASN A 268 -2.44 -25.60 20.50
N VAL A 269 -1.70 -25.58 19.39
CA VAL A 269 -2.22 -25.62 18.03
C VAL A 269 -1.48 -26.67 17.22
N VAL A 270 -2.22 -27.46 16.44
CA VAL A 270 -1.64 -28.48 15.55
C VAL A 270 -1.98 -28.12 14.11
N PHE A 271 -0.96 -28.07 13.26
CA PHE A 271 -1.13 -27.76 11.84
C PHE A 271 -1.11 -29.04 11.02
N TYR A 272 -2.15 -29.23 10.22
CA TYR A 272 -2.19 -30.23 9.16
C TYR A 272 -1.98 -29.54 7.82
N TRP A 273 -0.93 -28.72 7.69
CA TRP A 273 -0.57 -27.99 6.46
C TRP A 273 0.81 -28.48 6.01
N GLU A 274 0.94 -29.02 4.79
CA GLU A 274 2.26 -29.37 4.22
C GLU A 274 3.01 -28.11 3.73
#